data_AF-A0A2K3UUY5-F1
#
_entry.id   AF-A0A2K3UUY5-F1
#
_cell.length_a   1.000
_cell.length_b   1.000
_cell.length_c   1.000
_cell.angle_alpha   90.00
_cell.angle_beta   90.00
_cell.angle_gamma   90.00
#
_symmetry.space_group_name_H-M   'P 1'
#
loop_
_entity.id
_entity.type
_entity.pdbx_description
1 polymer ?
#
loop_
_entity_poly.entity_id
_entity_poly.type
_entity_poly.pdbx_seq_one_letter_code
_entity_poly.pdbx_strand_id
1 'polypeptide(L)' 'MRAYKGIIENGVVVVIGARLPEGTVVTVTVGEGELLRARIVGVLKRPRKVRIRLKPSPGLALQATEMPGND' A
#
# COMPACT_ATOMS: atom_id res chain seq x y z
N MET A 1 10.44 -18.02 28.25
CA MET A 1 9.92 -17.32 27.05
C MET A 1 10.57 -15.95 27.00
N ARG A 2 11.08 -15.49 25.85
CA ARG A 2 11.75 -14.18 25.74
C ARG A 2 11.00 -13.31 24.74
N ALA A 3 10.71 -12.08 25.13
CA ALA A 3 10.08 -11.11 24.24
C ALA A 3 11.14 -10.43 23.39
N TYR A 4 10.86 -10.31 22.09
CA TYR A 4 11.69 -9.57 21.15
C TYR A 4 10.87 -8.44 20.54
N LYS A 5 11.49 -7.27 20.39
CA LYS A 5 10.87 -6.18 19.64
C LYS A 5 11.02 -6.47 18.15
N GLY A 6 9.96 -6.27 17.39
CA GLY A 6 9.99 -6.45 15.95
C GLY A 6 8.96 -5.57 15.25
N ILE A 7 9.04 -5.58 13.93
CA ILE A 7 8.08 -4.91 13.03
C ILE A 7 7.62 -5.90 11.97
N ILE A 8 6.52 -5.57 11.32
CA ILE A 8 6.07 -6.29 10.12
C ILE A 8 6.56 -5.53 8.90
N GLU A 9 7.39 -6.17 8.08
CA GLU A 9 7.80 -5.68 6.78
C GLU A 9 7.34 -6.66 5.71
N ASN A 10 6.52 -6.19 4.76
CA ASN A 10 5.99 -7.01 3.67
C ASN A 10 5.31 -8.31 4.13
N GLY A 11 4.63 -8.28 5.27
CA GLY A 11 3.96 -9.45 5.86
C GLY A 11 4.89 -10.40 6.64
N VAL A 12 6.18 -10.09 6.74
CA VAL A 12 7.16 -10.88 7.48
C VAL A 12 7.53 -10.17 8.78
N VAL A 13 7.67 -10.94 9.87
CA VAL A 13 8.10 -10.44 11.17
C VAL A 13 9.61 -10.27 11.15
N VAL A 14 10.08 -9.04 11.32
CA VAL A 14 11.50 -8.69 11.41
C VAL A 14 11.82 -8.33 12.85
N VAL A 15 12.72 -9.10 13.45
CA VAL A 15 13.19 -8.86 14.83
C VAL A 15 14.27 -7.76 14.82
N ILE A 16 14.13 -6.78 15.72
CA ILE A 16 15.07 -5.66 15.85
C ILE A 16 16.07 -5.96 16.97
N GLY A 17 17.36 -5.82 16.66
CA GLY A 17 18.43 -5.92 17.65
C GLY A 17 18.73 -7.35 18.14
N ALA A 18 18.15 -8.36 17.51
CA ALA A 18 18.45 -9.76 17.77
C ALA A 18 18.34 -10.60 16.49
N ARG A 19 19.08 -11.71 16.44
CA ARG A 19 18.91 -12.76 15.43
C ARG A 19 18.47 -14.03 16.14
N LEU A 20 17.51 -14.72 15.54
CA LEU A 20 17.06 -16.01 16.00
C LEU A 20 17.72 -17.11 15.16
N PRO A 21 18.09 -18.25 15.76
CA PRO A 21 18.61 -19.39 15.00
C PRO A 21 17.60 -19.88 13.97
N GLU A 22 18.10 -20.42 12.86
CA GLU A 22 17.25 -21.10 11.88
C GLU A 22 16.49 -22.27 12.53
N GLY A 23 15.26 -22.50 12.07
CA GLY A 23 14.37 -23.51 12.66
C GLY A 23 13.69 -23.09 13.98
N THR A 24 13.95 -21.88 14.50
CA THR A 24 13.26 -21.38 15.69
C THR A 24 11.77 -21.17 15.40
N VAL A 25 10.90 -21.88 16.12
CA VAL A 25 9.45 -21.65 16.10
C VAL A 25 9.13 -20.47 17.01
N VAL A 26 8.46 -19.46 16.46
CA VAL A 26 8.10 -18.24 17.19
C VAL A 26 6.59 -18.04 17.24
N THR A 27 6.10 -17.58 18.39
CA THR A 27 4.75 -17.04 18.54
C THR A 27 4.84 -15.53 18.63
N VAL A 28 4.06 -14.83 17.82
CA VAL A 28 4.03 -13.37 17.81
C VAL A 28 2.79 -12.89 18.52
N THR A 29 2.97 -12.05 19.54
CA THR A 29 1.89 -11.35 20.23
C THR A 29 1.90 -9.90 19.82
N VAL A 30 0.79 -9.43 19.24
CA VAL A 30 0.60 -8.03 18.86
C VAL A 30 -0.38 -7.40 19.83
N GLY A 31 0.03 -6.32 20.51
CA GLY A 31 -0.87 -5.53 21.35
C GLY A 31 -1.96 -4.83 20.53
N GLU A 32 -3.11 -4.57 21.15
CA GLU A 32 -4.24 -3.91 20.48
C GLU A 32 -3.88 -2.50 19.97
N GLY A 33 -3.11 -1.74 20.75
CA GLY A 33 -2.66 -0.39 20.37
C GLY A 33 -1.72 -0.40 19.17
N GLU A 34 -0.82 -1.37 19.10
CA GLU A 34 0.10 -1.58 17.96
C GLU A 34 -0.70 -1.98 16.71
N LEU A 35 -1.70 -2.85 16.86
CA LEU A 35 -2.56 -3.25 15.76
C LEU A 35 -3.34 -2.06 15.20
N LEU A 36 -3.90 -1.22 16.06
CA LEU A 36 -4.63 -0.02 15.65
C LEU A 36 -3.70 0.96 14.92
N ARG A 37 -2.52 1.23 15.48
CA ARG A 37 -1.51 2.10 14.84
C ARG A 37 -1.10 1.58 13.47
N ALA A 38 -0.84 0.28 13.34
CA ALA A 38 -0.48 -0.34 12.07
C ALA A 38 -1.59 -0.18 11.02
N ARG A 39 -2.87 -0.37 11.40
CA ARG A 39 -4.02 -0.18 10.51
C ARG A 39 -4.15 1.27 10.03
N ILE A 40 -4.04 2.25 10.93
CA ILE A 40 -4.13 3.67 10.58
C ILE A 40 -3.03 4.05 9.61
N VAL A 41 -1.77 3.65 9.90
CA VAL A 41 -0.63 3.91 9.02
C VAL A 41 -0.84 3.28 7.64
N GLY A 42 -1.36 2.05 7.59
CA GLY A 42 -1.68 1.37 6.32
C GLY A 42 -2.71 2.13 5.49
N VAL A 43 -3.74 2.71 6.11
CA VAL A 43 -4.74 3.54 5.42
C VAL A 43 -4.14 4.86 4.94
N LEU A 44 -3.33 5.53 5.76
CA LEU A 44 -2.71 6.81 5.42
C LEU A 44 -1.65 6.70 4.32
N LYS A 45 -0.93 5.57 4.25
CA LYS A 45 0.08 5.31 3.20
C LYS A 45 -0.53 5.00 1.83
N ARG A 46 -1.86 4.93 1.68
CA ARG A 46 -2.48 4.70 0.37
C ARG A 46 -2.10 5.81 -0.59
N PRO A 47 -1.67 5.49 -1.83
CA PRO A 47 -1.32 6.50 -2.82
C PRO A 47 -2.53 7.40 -3.03
N ARG A 48 -2.34 8.72 -2.84
CA ARG A 48 -3.38 9.73 -3.10
C ARG A 48 -3.83 9.57 -4.55
N LYS A 49 -5.13 9.37 -4.79
CA LYS A 49 -5.71 9.36 -6.14
C LYS A 49 -5.31 10.66 -6.85
N VAL A 50 -4.43 10.55 -7.84
CA VAL A 50 -4.02 11.68 -8.67
C VAL A 50 -5.22 12.05 -9.54
N ARG A 51 -5.89 13.17 -9.23
CA ARG A 51 -6.91 13.74 -10.13
C ARG A 51 -6.16 14.49 -11.24
N ILE A 52 -5.91 13.81 -12.35
CA ILE A 52 -5.36 14.46 -13.55
C ILE A 52 -6.50 15.25 -14.19
N ARG A 53 -6.38 16.58 -14.21
CA ARG A 53 -7.25 17.44 -15.02
C ARG A 53 -6.73 17.40 -16.45
N LEU A 54 -7.33 16.56 -17.28
CA LEU A 54 -7.08 16.53 -18.72
C LEU A 54 -7.49 17.88 -19.30
N LYS A 55 -6.50 18.69 -19.71
CA LYS A 55 -6.77 19.83 -20.61
C LYS A 55 -7.06 19.24 -21.99
N PRO A 56 -8.10 19.70 -22.70
CA PRO A 56 -8.35 19.23 -24.06
C PRO A 56 -7.14 19.59 -24.92
N SER A 57 -6.37 18.58 -25.33
CA SER A 57 -5.35 18.75 -26.35
C SER A 57 -6.06 18.85 -27.71
N PRO A 58 -5.70 19.80 -28.59
CA PRO A 58 -6.39 20.08 -29.85
C PRO A 58 -6.60 18.84 -30.76
N GLY A 59 -5.77 17.81 -30.63
CA GLY A 59 -5.89 16.55 -31.40
C GLY A 59 -7.04 15.62 -30.98
N LEU A 60 -7.62 15.78 -29.78
CA LEU A 60 -8.74 14.95 -29.30
C LEU A 60 -10.11 15.50 -29.74
N ALA A 61 -10.19 16.79 -30.12
CA ALA A 61 -11.41 17.39 -30.64
C ALA A 61 -11.65 17.05 -32.12
N LEU A 62 -10.59 16.78 -32.88
CA LEU A 62 -10.67 16.48 -34.30
C LEU A 62 -11.25 15.09 -34.59
N GLN A 63 -11.14 14.14 -33.65
CA GLN A 63 -11.72 12.80 -33.83
C GLN A 63 -13.25 12.76 -33.61
N ALA A 64 -13.84 13.78 -32.98
CA ALA A 64 -15.29 13.84 -32.77
C ALA A 64 -16.04 14.38 -33.99
N THR A 65 -15.35 14.91 -35.00
CA THR A 65 -15.96 15.53 -36.19
C THR A 65 -15.99 14.60 -37.40
N GLU A 66 -15.30 13.45 -37.35
CA GLU A 66 -15.33 12.44 -38.42
C GLU A 66 -16.17 11.22 -38.00
N MET A 67 -17.46 11.44 -37.76
CA MET A 67 -18.45 10.41 -38.06
C MET A 67 -19.29 10.92 -39.23
N PRO A 68 -19.21 10.30 -40.43
CA PRO A 68 -20.10 10.65 -41.52
C PRO A 68 -21.52 10.27 -41.13
N GLY A 69 -22.45 11.21 -41.27
CA GLY A 69 -23.88 10.94 -41.18
C GLY A 69 -24.26 9.87 -42.20
N ASN A 70 -24.86 8.80 -41.72
CA ASN A 70 -25.53 7.81 -42.55
C ASN A 70 -26.87 8.42 -42.97
N ASP A 71 -27.18 8.33 -44.26
CA ASP A 71 -28.37 8.88 -44.94
C ASP A 71 -29.70 8.66 -44.21
#